data_AF-A0A1Y3BBN3-F1
#
_entry.id   AF-A0A1Y3BBN3-F1
#
_cell.length_a   1.000
_cell.length_b   1.000
_cell.length_c   1.000
_cell.angle_alpha   90.00
_cell.angle_beta   90.00
_cell.angle_gamma   90.00
#
_symmetry.space_group_name_H-M   'P 1'
#
loop_
_entity.id
_entity.type
_entity.pdbx_description
1 polymer ?
#
loop_
_entity_poly.entity_id
_entity_poly.type
_entity_poly.pdbx_seq_one_letter_code
_entity_poly.pdbx_strand_id
1 'polypeptide(L)'
;MEQIYVNDTRQSLMSMLDNSKECEIKYDSVLNKTKKSVEIDDHLIFSQLINKANEQMENLLDVSLNQAIAGPTATSTTASGGNRSTTNGLLSASQLSKVTQLTGLGDPVYAECYVNVNQYDISLDVLIVNQTSDTLQNCTIELSTIGDLKLVEKPQPIVLAPHDFTNVRASIKVTSTE
;
A
#
# COMPACT_ATOMS: atom_id res chain seq x y z
N MET A 1 -6.41 22.92 10.62
CA MET A 1 -6.77 21.58 10.11
C MET A 1 -8.01 21.60 9.22
N GLU A 2 -9.10 22.27 9.61
CA GLU A 2 -10.34 22.31 8.80
C GLU A 2 -10.14 22.91 7.40
N GLN A 3 -9.32 23.97 7.27
CA GLN A 3 -8.99 24.57 5.97
C GLN A 3 -8.27 23.59 5.04
N ILE A 4 -7.26 22.86 5.53
CA ILE A 4 -6.50 21.88 4.75
C ILE A 4 -7.41 20.70 4.38
N TYR A 5 -8.15 20.16 5.34
CA TYR A 5 -8.95 18.95 5.13
C TYR A 5 -10.23 19.21 4.32
N VAL A 6 -10.88 20.37 4.48
CA VAL A 6 -12.15 20.63 3.78
C VAL A 6 -11.93 21.41 2.49
N ASN A 7 -11.02 22.38 2.44
CA ASN A 7 -10.78 23.14 1.21
C ASN A 7 -9.75 22.46 0.32
N ASP A 8 -8.56 22.10 0.84
CA ASP A 8 -7.50 21.58 -0.05
C ASP A 8 -7.86 20.19 -0.58
N THR A 9 -8.39 19.29 0.25
CA THR A 9 -8.82 17.95 -0.21
C THR A 9 -9.98 18.03 -1.19
N ARG A 10 -10.93 18.95 -0.97
CA ARG A 10 -12.04 19.20 -1.92
C ARG A 10 -11.52 19.78 -3.22
N GLN A 11 -10.53 20.66 -3.17
CA GLN A 11 -9.92 21.28 -4.35
C GLN A 11 -9.10 20.25 -5.15
N SER A 12 -8.34 19.38 -4.49
CA SER A 12 -7.65 18.26 -5.13
C SER A 12 -8.63 17.27 -5.76
N LEU A 13 -9.73 16.95 -5.08
CA LEU A 13 -10.78 16.07 -5.63
C LEU A 13 -11.47 16.70 -6.84
N MET A 14 -11.78 18.00 -6.80
CA MET A 14 -12.32 18.73 -7.95
C MET A 14 -11.35 18.71 -9.13
N SER A 15 -10.06 18.99 -8.89
CA SER A 15 -9.03 18.92 -9.93
C SER A 15 -8.91 17.51 -10.52
N MET A 16 -9.04 16.46 -9.70
CA MET A 16 -9.02 15.08 -10.19
C MET A 16 -10.25 14.75 -11.04
N LEU A 17 -11.45 15.17 -10.61
CA LEU A 17 -12.68 14.98 -11.37
C LEU A 17 -12.66 15.73 -12.72
N ASP A 18 -12.14 16.95 -12.73
CA ASP A 18 -11.99 17.74 -13.95
C ASP A 18 -10.96 17.12 -14.88
N ASN A 19 -9.82 16.64 -14.35
CA ASN A 19 -8.84 15.87 -15.13
C ASN A 19 -9.40 14.54 -15.64
N SER A 20 -10.22 13.84 -14.87
CA SER A 20 -10.89 12.61 -15.31
C SER A 20 -11.86 12.88 -16.45
N LYS A 21 -12.66 13.95 -16.36
CA LYS A 21 -13.53 14.39 -17.47
C LYS A 21 -12.74 14.83 -18.68
N GLU A 22 -11.65 15.59 -18.51
CA GLU A 22 -10.76 15.94 -19.61
C GLU A 22 -10.10 14.72 -20.22
N CYS A 23 -9.72 13.71 -19.43
CA CYS A 23 -9.19 12.45 -19.92
C CYS A 23 -10.24 11.64 -20.67
N GLU A 24 -11.49 11.63 -20.22
CA GLU A 24 -12.61 10.97 -20.89
C GLU A 24 -12.95 11.68 -22.21
N ILE A 25 -12.99 13.01 -22.21
CA ILE A 25 -13.13 13.84 -23.42
C ILE A 25 -11.93 13.65 -24.36
N LYS A 26 -10.70 13.57 -23.83
CA LYS A 26 -9.50 13.30 -24.63
C LYS A 26 -9.54 11.89 -25.19
N TYR A 27 -10.01 10.90 -24.44
CA TYR A 27 -10.20 9.51 -24.88
C TYR A 27 -11.24 9.42 -26.01
N ASP A 28 -12.39 10.06 -25.87
CA ASP A 28 -13.39 10.20 -26.92
C ASP A 28 -12.87 10.99 -28.12
N SER A 29 -12.05 12.02 -27.88
CA SER A 29 -11.42 12.78 -28.97
C SER A 29 -10.32 12.01 -29.66
N VAL A 30 -9.63 11.07 -28.99
CA VAL A 30 -8.64 10.16 -29.58
C VAL A 30 -9.36 9.08 -30.39
N LEU A 31 -10.43 8.49 -29.85
CA LEU A 31 -11.36 7.63 -30.61
C LEU A 31 -11.87 8.34 -31.88
N ASN A 32 -12.12 9.65 -31.82
CA ASN A 32 -12.62 10.44 -32.95
C ASN A 32 -11.54 11.10 -33.84
N LYS A 33 -10.29 11.31 -33.37
CA LYS A 33 -9.19 11.95 -34.13
C LYS A 33 -8.14 10.99 -34.66
N THR A 34 -8.11 9.72 -34.29
CA THR A 34 -7.30 8.73 -35.03
C THR A 34 -8.07 8.13 -36.21
N LYS A 35 -8.33 8.95 -37.23
CA LYS A 35 -7.75 8.61 -38.54
C LYS A 35 -6.33 9.15 -38.55
N LYS A 36 -5.44 8.52 -37.78
CA LYS A 36 -4.01 8.61 -38.08
C LYS A 36 -3.88 7.91 -39.42
N SER A 37 -3.55 8.66 -40.47
CA SER A 37 -3.16 8.05 -41.74
C SER A 37 -1.85 7.34 -41.48
N VAL A 38 -1.95 6.09 -41.05
CA VAL A 38 -0.82 5.16 -41.01
C VAL A 38 -0.54 4.84 -42.48
N GLU A 39 0.63 5.22 -42.97
CA GLU A 39 1.10 4.77 -44.28
C GLU A 39 1.03 3.24 -44.30
N ILE A 40 0.53 2.65 -45.39
CA ILE A 40 0.24 1.20 -45.49
C ILE A 40 1.52 0.36 -45.30
N ASP A 41 2.68 0.99 -45.53
CA ASP A 41 4.00 0.37 -45.50
C ASP A 41 4.82 0.68 -44.23
N ASP A 42 4.24 1.37 -43.23
CA ASP A 42 4.94 1.60 -41.96
C ASP A 42 5.02 0.30 -41.15
N HIS A 43 6.20 -0.02 -40.62
CA HIS A 43 6.44 -1.29 -39.95
C HIS A 43 5.89 -1.25 -38.52
N LEU A 44 4.84 -2.04 -38.27
CA LEU A 44 4.41 -2.32 -36.91
C LEU A 44 5.45 -3.19 -36.19
N ILE A 45 6.27 -2.54 -35.36
CA ILE A 45 7.24 -3.22 -34.50
C ILE A 45 6.52 -3.68 -33.24
N PHE A 46 6.16 -4.95 -33.22
CA PHE A 46 5.70 -5.61 -32.01
C PHE A 46 6.93 -6.08 -31.24
N SER A 47 7.18 -5.47 -30.07
CA SER A 47 8.19 -5.92 -29.10
C SER A 47 8.04 -7.42 -28.73
N GLN A 48 6.85 -7.96 -28.99
CA GLN A 48 6.42 -9.33 -28.81
C GLN A 48 6.85 -10.30 -29.93
N LEU A 49 7.18 -9.79 -31.12
CA LEU A 49 7.54 -10.58 -32.31
C LEU A 49 9.04 -10.57 -32.60
N ILE A 50 9.84 -10.08 -31.64
CA ILE A 50 11.26 -10.41 -31.57
C ILE A 50 11.35 -11.89 -31.19
N ASN A 51 11.30 -12.76 -32.19
CA ASN A 51 11.38 -14.20 -32.04
C ASN A 51 12.84 -14.59 -31.68
N LYS A 52 13.09 -15.62 -30.86
CA LYS A 52 12.32 -16.86 -30.91
C LYS A 52 12.52 -17.78 -29.70
N ALA A 53 11.42 -18.48 -29.38
CA ALA A 53 11.32 -19.74 -28.65
C ALA A 53 11.64 -19.68 -27.15
N ASN A 54 10.72 -19.84 -26.23
CA ASN A 54 9.40 -20.45 -26.32
C ASN A 54 8.53 -19.97 -25.15
N GLU A 55 7.27 -19.66 -25.48
CA GLU A 55 6.14 -19.46 -24.57
C GLU A 55 6.12 -18.22 -23.66
N GLN A 56 4.93 -17.62 -23.55
CA GLN A 56 4.48 -16.68 -22.51
C GLN A 56 4.48 -15.17 -22.83
N MET A 57 3.79 -14.78 -23.91
CA MET A 57 3.47 -13.37 -24.20
C MET A 57 2.43 -12.75 -23.24
N GLU A 58 1.48 -13.55 -22.77
CA GLU A 58 0.48 -13.16 -21.76
C GLU A 58 1.11 -12.81 -20.40
N ASN A 59 2.37 -13.22 -20.17
CA ASN A 59 3.11 -12.88 -18.97
C ASN A 59 4.01 -11.65 -19.17
N LEU A 60 3.98 -10.91 -20.29
CA LEU A 60 4.93 -9.80 -20.46
C LEU A 60 4.63 -8.63 -19.51
N LEU A 61 3.35 -8.33 -19.27
CA LEU A 61 2.93 -7.36 -18.26
C LEU A 61 3.27 -7.87 -16.85
N ASP A 62 2.95 -9.13 -16.54
CA ASP A 62 3.27 -9.74 -15.25
C ASP A 62 4.79 -9.89 -15.01
N VAL A 63 5.59 -10.13 -16.04
CA VAL A 63 7.06 -10.25 -16.01
C VAL A 63 7.69 -8.87 -15.82
N SER A 64 7.21 -7.86 -16.54
CA SER A 64 7.64 -6.47 -16.34
C SER A 64 7.31 -6.00 -14.93
N LEU A 65 6.12 -6.34 -14.43
CA LEU A 65 5.68 -6.02 -13.08
C LEU A 65 6.51 -6.77 -12.01
N ASN A 66 6.74 -8.07 -12.19
CA ASN A 66 7.59 -8.87 -11.30
C ASN A 66 9.04 -8.40 -11.29
N GLN A 67 9.57 -7.94 -12.43
CA GLN A 67 10.94 -7.42 -12.54
C GLN A 67 11.08 -6.03 -11.90
N ALA A 68 10.05 -5.19 -11.98
CA ALA A 68 10.00 -3.91 -11.28
C ALA A 68 9.88 -4.07 -9.74
N ILE A 69 9.19 -5.12 -9.27
CA ILE A 69 9.03 -5.41 -7.85
C ILE A 69 10.28 -6.06 -7.24
N ALA A 70 11.05 -6.85 -8.00
CA ALA A 70 12.19 -7.63 -7.49
C ALA A 70 13.53 -6.87 -7.33
N GLY A 71 13.65 -5.65 -7.88
CA GLY A 71 14.87 -4.84 -7.80
C GLY A 71 16.10 -5.40 -8.57
N PRO A 72 17.20 -4.64 -8.71
CA PRO A 72 18.29 -4.92 -9.66
C PRO A 72 19.17 -6.14 -9.34
N THR A 73 18.98 -6.81 -8.20
CA THR A 73 19.87 -7.85 -7.67
C THR A 73 19.33 -9.28 -7.77
N ALA A 74 18.33 -9.53 -8.61
CA ALA A 74 17.83 -10.89 -8.88
C ALA A 74 18.25 -11.35 -10.29
N THR A 75 19.53 -11.68 -10.46
CA THR A 75 19.96 -12.57 -11.55
C THR A 75 19.32 -13.94 -11.34
N SER A 76 18.39 -14.28 -12.24
CA SER A 76 18.13 -15.63 -12.75
C SER A 76 18.42 -16.79 -11.79
N THR A 77 17.50 -17.05 -10.86
CA THR A 77 17.26 -18.43 -10.42
C THR A 77 15.85 -18.80 -10.81
N THR A 78 15.77 -19.40 -12.00
CA THR A 78 14.68 -20.24 -12.44
C THR A 78 14.30 -21.23 -11.34
N ALA A 79 13.18 -20.99 -10.66
CA ALA A 79 12.37 -22.03 -10.05
C ALA A 79 11.04 -22.05 -10.82
N SER A 80 11.08 -22.78 -11.92
CA SER A 80 9.93 -23.28 -12.66
C SER A 80 9.04 -24.12 -11.73
N GLY A 81 7.75 -23.79 -11.64
CA GLY A 81 6.75 -24.69 -11.11
C GLY A 81 5.62 -24.02 -10.33
N GLY A 82 4.55 -23.67 -11.04
CA GLY A 82 3.17 -23.62 -10.54
C GLY A 82 2.86 -22.75 -9.33
N ASN A 83 2.26 -21.58 -9.55
CA ASN A 83 0.90 -21.25 -9.09
C ASN A 83 0.50 -19.85 -9.59
N ARG A 84 -0.71 -19.69 -10.12
CA ARG A 84 -1.29 -18.41 -10.62
C ARG A 84 -1.73 -17.51 -9.46
N SER A 85 -0.91 -17.37 -8.41
CA SER A 85 -1.25 -16.64 -7.18
C SER A 85 0.01 -16.11 -6.45
N THR A 86 0.96 -15.53 -7.18
CA THR A 86 2.27 -15.16 -6.61
C THR A 86 2.58 -13.66 -6.63
N THR A 87 1.75 -12.83 -7.26
CA THR A 87 1.86 -11.35 -7.13
C THR A 87 1.49 -10.89 -5.71
N ASN A 88 0.55 -11.57 -5.05
CA ASN A 88 0.28 -11.36 -3.63
C ASN A 88 1.38 -11.92 -2.72
N GLY A 89 2.11 -12.95 -3.14
CA GLY A 89 3.07 -13.66 -2.29
C GLY A 89 4.36 -12.87 -2.01
N LEU A 90 4.87 -12.15 -3.03
CA LEU A 90 6.11 -11.38 -2.87
C LEU A 90 5.90 -10.03 -2.19
N LEU A 91 4.74 -9.39 -2.41
CA LEU A 91 4.30 -8.25 -1.59
C LEU A 91 4.03 -8.71 -0.16
N SER A 92 3.31 -9.83 0.06
CA SER A 92 3.10 -10.39 1.40
C SER A 92 4.39 -10.80 2.14
N ALA A 93 5.49 -11.02 1.43
CA ALA A 93 6.80 -11.30 2.03
C ALA A 93 7.53 -10.02 2.49
N SER A 94 7.08 -8.84 2.06
CA SER A 94 7.62 -7.56 2.54
C SER A 94 7.18 -7.29 3.96
N GLN A 95 8.12 -6.89 4.82
CA GLN A 95 7.84 -6.45 6.19
C GLN A 95 6.74 -5.37 6.23
N LEU A 96 6.67 -4.52 5.20
CA LEU A 96 5.68 -3.45 5.09
C LEU A 96 4.25 -3.94 4.86
N SER A 97 4.05 -5.15 4.34
CA SER A 97 2.70 -5.70 4.12
C SER A 97 2.00 -6.16 5.40
N LYS A 98 2.70 -6.16 6.53
CA LYS A 98 2.12 -6.42 7.86
C LYS A 98 1.80 -5.13 8.63
N VAL A 99 2.03 -3.96 8.04
CA VAL A 99 1.67 -2.67 8.64
C VAL A 99 0.21 -2.37 8.31
N THR A 100 -0.59 -2.15 9.36
CA THR A 100 -2.01 -1.80 9.25
C THR A 100 -2.23 -0.41 9.82
N GLN A 101 -2.85 0.46 9.04
CA GLN A 101 -3.25 1.79 9.47
C GLN A 101 -4.40 1.69 10.48
N LEU A 102 -4.24 2.31 11.66
CA LEU A 102 -5.24 2.32 12.73
C LEU A 102 -6.10 3.59 12.71
N THR A 103 -5.54 4.72 12.28
CA THR A 103 -6.23 6.01 12.19
C THR A 103 -6.12 6.62 10.80
N GLY A 104 -7.07 7.44 10.40
CA GLY A 104 -7.10 8.05 9.07
C GLY A 104 -6.06 9.15 8.89
N LEU A 105 -5.74 9.49 7.64
CA LEU A 105 -4.82 10.59 7.33
C LEU A 105 -5.33 11.95 7.84
N GLY A 106 -6.64 12.11 8.00
CA GLY A 106 -7.26 13.34 8.52
C GLY A 106 -7.32 13.44 10.05
N ASP A 107 -6.89 12.40 10.77
CA ASP A 107 -6.95 12.40 12.23
C ASP A 107 -5.79 13.23 12.83
N PRO A 108 -6.02 14.01 13.91
CA PRO A 108 -4.95 14.78 14.57
C PRO A 108 -3.74 13.94 15.00
N VAL A 109 -3.97 12.64 15.26
CA VAL A 109 -2.95 11.67 15.59
C VAL A 109 -3.00 10.55 14.56
N TYR A 110 -1.92 10.41 13.79
CA TYR A 110 -1.74 9.30 12.87
C TYR A 110 -1.17 8.10 13.63
N ALA A 111 -1.71 6.90 13.39
CA ALA A 111 -1.21 5.67 13.96
C ALA A 111 -1.22 4.52 12.96
N GLU A 112 -0.12 3.79 12.90
CA GLU A 112 0.06 2.57 12.13
C GLU A 112 0.66 1.48 13.01
N CYS A 113 0.25 0.24 12.79
CA CYS A 113 0.64 -0.88 13.61
C CYS A 113 1.29 -1.96 12.77
N TYR A 114 2.53 -2.30 13.11
CA TYR A 114 3.17 -3.50 12.61
C TYR A 114 2.73 -4.69 13.47
N VAL A 115 2.10 -5.67 12.82
CA VAL A 115 1.60 -6.87 13.49
C VAL A 115 2.58 -8.02 13.31
N ASN A 116 3.12 -8.53 14.42
CA ASN A 116 3.89 -9.76 14.44
C ASN A 116 3.10 -10.86 15.16
N VAL A 117 2.79 -11.94 14.44
CA VAL A 117 2.02 -13.08 14.95
C VAL A 117 2.98 -14.23 15.22
N ASN A 118 3.08 -14.63 16.48
CA ASN A 118 3.75 -15.85 16.92
C ASN A 118 2.71 -16.91 17.32
N GLN A 119 3.15 -18.10 17.74
CA GLN A 119 2.25 -19.24 18.03
C GLN A 119 1.29 -18.98 19.21
N TYR A 120 1.75 -18.26 20.25
CA TYR A 120 0.98 -18.04 21.50
C TYR A 120 0.88 -16.57 21.89
N ASP A 121 1.50 -15.69 21.12
CA ASP A 121 1.61 -14.27 21.39
C ASP A 121 1.50 -13.47 20.11
N ILE A 122 0.83 -12.33 20.20
CA ILE A 122 0.75 -11.34 19.13
C ILE A 122 1.44 -10.10 19.67
N SER A 123 2.51 -9.68 18.98
CA SER A 123 3.23 -8.45 19.29
C SER A 123 2.80 -7.37 18.31
N LEU A 124 2.31 -6.26 18.84
CA LEU A 124 1.87 -5.09 18.11
C LEU A 124 2.86 -3.96 18.37
N ASP A 125 3.57 -3.51 17.34
CA ASP A 125 4.38 -2.29 17.40
C ASP A 125 3.61 -1.16 16.74
N VAL A 126 3.09 -0.24 17.54
CA VAL A 126 2.28 0.89 17.07
C VAL A 126 3.15 2.14 17.00
N LEU A 127 3.32 2.68 15.80
CA LEU A 127 3.87 4.00 15.58
C LEU A 127 2.74 5.02 15.72
N ILE A 128 2.94 6.02 16.57
CA ILE A 128 2.01 7.13 16.78
C ILE A 128 2.73 8.41 16.39
N VAL A 129 2.06 9.25 15.60
CA VAL A 129 2.60 10.53 15.13
C VAL A 129 1.58 11.63 15.43
N ASN A 130 2.04 12.71 16.05
CA ASN A 130 1.26 13.92 16.19
C ASN A 130 1.27 14.72 14.88
N GLN A 131 0.14 14.80 14.19
CA GLN A 131 0.06 15.58 12.94
C GLN A 131 -0.16 17.09 13.20
N THR A 132 -0.37 17.48 14.45
CA THR A 132 -0.69 18.85 14.85
C THR A 132 0.56 19.63 15.27
N SER A 133 0.43 20.95 15.26
CA SER A 133 1.47 21.87 15.74
C SER A 133 1.40 22.10 17.26
N ASP A 134 0.47 21.45 17.96
CA ASP A 134 0.28 21.56 19.40
C ASP A 134 0.89 20.35 20.12
N THR A 135 1.34 20.54 21.36
CA THR A 135 1.79 19.43 22.21
C THR A 135 0.58 18.64 22.72
N LEU A 136 0.47 17.36 22.38
CA LEU A 136 -0.58 16.49 22.87
C LEU A 136 -0.09 15.78 24.14
N GLN A 137 -0.80 15.97 25.24
CA GLN A 137 -0.46 15.38 26.54
C GLN A 137 -1.43 14.26 26.88
N ASN A 138 -0.94 13.29 27.65
CA ASN A 138 -1.75 12.18 28.15
C ASN A 138 -2.40 11.36 27.02
N CYS A 139 -1.67 11.16 25.92
CA CYS A 139 -2.10 10.29 24.83
C CYS A 139 -1.92 8.83 25.26
N THR A 140 -3.01 8.06 25.19
CA THR A 140 -3.02 6.65 25.58
C THR A 140 -3.63 5.80 24.47
N ILE A 141 -3.00 4.66 24.19
CA ILE A 141 -3.61 3.63 23.36
C ILE A 141 -4.29 2.63 24.27
N GLU A 142 -5.59 2.41 24.05
CA GLU A 142 -6.34 1.32 24.68
C GLU A 142 -6.69 0.26 23.63
N LEU A 143 -6.26 -0.97 23.91
CA LEU A 143 -6.55 -2.12 23.08
C LEU A 143 -7.62 -2.96 23.78
N SER A 144 -8.72 -3.22 23.08
CA SER A 144 -9.74 -4.15 23.51
C SER A 144 -9.73 -5.36 22.60
N THR A 145 -9.61 -6.55 23.17
CA THR A 145 -9.61 -7.80 22.43
C THR A 145 -11.01 -8.41 22.43
N ILE A 146 -11.35 -9.09 21.33
CA ILE A 146 -12.57 -9.89 21.24
C ILE A 146 -12.16 -11.35 21.44
N GLY A 147 -12.88 -12.08 22.30
CA GLY A 147 -12.62 -13.50 22.60
C GLY A 147 -11.77 -13.73 23.85
N ASP A 148 -10.98 -14.80 23.83
CA ASP A 148 -10.15 -15.33 24.93
C ASP A 148 -8.69 -14.85 24.90
N LEU A 149 -8.45 -13.77 24.15
CA LEU A 149 -7.15 -13.10 24.06
C LEU A 149 -6.92 -12.22 25.29
N LYS A 150 -5.79 -12.43 25.97
CA LYS A 150 -5.42 -11.66 27.16
C LYS A 150 -4.41 -10.58 26.81
N LEU A 151 -4.81 -9.32 26.94
CA LEU A 151 -3.87 -8.20 26.92
C LEU A 151 -2.94 -8.29 28.13
N VAL A 152 -1.64 -8.35 27.90
CA VAL A 152 -0.63 -8.50 28.98
C VAL A 152 -0.20 -7.14 29.52
N GLU A 153 -0.12 -6.13 28.67
CA GLU A 153 0.42 -4.82 29.01
C GLU A 153 -0.51 -3.71 28.54
N LYS A 154 -0.79 -2.76 29.44
CA LYS A 154 -1.47 -1.51 29.11
C LYS A 154 -0.43 -0.42 28.86
N PRO A 155 -0.41 0.21 27.68
CA PRO A 155 0.49 1.32 27.39
C PRO A 155 0.39 2.44 28.43
N GLN A 156 1.53 2.98 28.85
CA GLN A 156 1.56 4.17 29.70
C GLN A 156 1.14 5.41 28.89
N PRO A 157 0.55 6.43 29.54
CA PRO A 157 0.30 7.71 28.89
C PRO A 157 1.60 8.34 28.39
N ILE A 158 1.59 8.81 27.15
CA ILE A 158 2.73 9.50 26.52
C ILE A 158 2.40 10.96 26.24
N VAL A 159 3.45 11.78 26.14
CA VAL A 159 3.37 13.17 25.69
C VAL A 159 4.02 13.23 24.32
N LEU A 160 3.30 13.76 23.33
CA LEU A 160 3.78 13.93 21.97
C LEU A 160 4.02 15.42 21.71
N ALA A 161 5.25 15.78 21.36
CA ALA A 161 5.57 17.12 20.90
C ALA A 161 4.97 17.39 19.49
N PRO A 162 4.94 18.66 19.02
CA PRO A 162 4.43 18.98 17.69
C PRO A 162 5.20 18.23 16.60
N HIS A 163 4.49 17.55 15.70
CA HIS A 163 5.10 16.74 14.63
C HIS A 163 6.05 15.63 15.12
N ASP A 164 5.96 15.26 16.40
CA ASP A 164 6.78 14.21 17.01
C ASP A 164 6.10 12.84 16.89
N PHE A 165 6.90 11.78 17.04
CA PHE A 165 6.43 10.42 16.95
C PHE A 165 6.95 9.56 18.11
N THR A 166 6.21 8.51 18.44
CA THR A 166 6.59 7.55 19.49
C THR A 166 6.12 6.15 19.09
N ASN A 167 6.93 5.15 19.41
CA ASN A 167 6.58 3.75 19.23
C ASN A 167 6.09 3.16 20.56
N VAL A 168 4.94 2.51 20.51
CA VAL A 168 4.33 1.82 21.65
C VAL A 168 4.20 0.36 21.30
N ARG A 169 4.78 -0.51 22.12
CA ARG A 169 4.65 -1.96 21.96
C ARG A 169 3.55 -2.49 22.88
N ALA A 170 2.70 -3.35 22.34
CA ALA A 170 1.71 -4.08 23.10
C ALA A 170 1.81 -5.58 22.79
N SER A 171 1.67 -6.41 23.81
CA SER A 171 1.69 -7.87 23.68
C SER A 171 0.37 -8.47 24.15
N ILE A 172 -0.20 -9.31 23.28
CA ILE A 172 -1.44 -10.03 23.52
C ILE A 172 -1.10 -11.51 23.59
N LYS A 173 -1.54 -12.21 24.64
CA LYS A 173 -1.40 -13.66 24.75
C LYS A 173 -2.64 -14.34 24.21
N VAL A 174 -2.42 -15.38 23.41
CA VAL A 174 -3.45 -16.25 22.85
C VAL A 174 -3.59 -17.44 23.78
N THR A 175 -4.75 -17.58 24.41
CA THR A 175 -5.03 -18.67 25.36
C THR A 175 -5.64 -19.86 24.62
N SER A 176 -4.89 -20.46 23.68
CA SER A 176 -5.29 -21.64 22.88
C SER A 176 -6.60 -21.50 22.09
N THR A 177 -6.49 -21.36 20.76
CA THR A 177 -7.60 -21.61 19.85
C THR A 177 -7.66 -23.11 19.50
N GLU A 178 -8.70 -23.82 19.95
CA GLU A 178 -9.23 -24.99 19.22
C GLU A 178 -10.09 -24.53 18.03
#